data_AF-A0A6C0HCS6-F1
#
_entry.id   AF-A0A6C0HCS6-F1
#
_cell.length_a   1.000
_cell.length_b   1.000
_cell.length_c   1.000
_cell.angle_alpha   90.00
_cell.angle_beta   90.00
_cell.angle_gamma   90.00
#
_symmetry.space_group_name_H-M   'P 1'
#
loop_
_entity.id
_entity.type
_entity.pdbx_description
1 polymer ?
#
loop_
_entity_poly.entity_id
_entity_poly.type
_entity_poly.pdbx_seq_one_letter_code
_entity_poly.pdbx_strand_id
1 'polypeptide(L)'
;MGLFATINNILFFGMAGHIYMTNYYPMQYNAFLMEAAHFCILTYSKIQIFLDRQYRNLKKNSKFKSYTDYFEGLVAQFFNPDVGNVEIIKDSQVFAYTTDEKLKELFYPAELMDFIIYSDKQESGQVNKIVFYNKPYNFSYEKCKFKFISLTVRFSQEEQYNLKLLTDKENYFIVNNRLNKYLLCYLIRKQFGIIKDETTVCYTLEIFDQDVNNITLSEKDEIVLELEKYTVQQMYSEVDAAYTETRADAKEDTHPPPIEEYIKVGDE
;
A
#
# COMPACT_ATOMS: atom_id res chain seq x y z
N MET A 1 20.77 -23.92 -8.08
CA MET A 1 22.23 -23.82 -8.33
C MET A 1 22.62 -23.77 -9.81
N GLY A 2 21.87 -24.36 -10.76
CA GLY A 2 22.29 -24.41 -12.18
C GLY A 2 22.39 -23.05 -12.90
N LEU A 3 21.40 -22.16 -12.75
CA LEU A 3 21.34 -20.90 -13.50
C LEU A 3 22.54 -19.96 -13.23
N PHE A 4 22.93 -19.83 -11.96
CA PHE A 4 24.07 -18.99 -11.57
C PHE A 4 25.40 -19.52 -12.11
N ALA A 5 25.61 -20.84 -12.10
CA ALA A 5 26.80 -21.44 -12.68
C ALA A 5 26.86 -21.25 -14.20
N THR A 6 25.71 -21.37 -14.90
CA THR A 6 25.62 -21.11 -16.34
C THR A 6 25.93 -19.65 -16.69
N ILE A 7 25.37 -18.69 -15.95
CA ILE A 7 25.64 -17.25 -16.16
C ILE A 7 27.12 -16.94 -15.96
N ASN A 8 27.73 -17.45 -14.87
CA ASN A 8 29.14 -17.22 -14.58
C ASN A 8 30.07 -17.81 -15.64
N ASN A 9 29.76 -19.00 -16.16
CA ASN A 9 30.54 -19.61 -17.24
C ASN A 9 30.44 -18.79 -18.53
N ILE A 10 29.24 -18.33 -18.90
CA ILE A 10 29.05 -17.47 -20.10
C ILE A 10 29.85 -16.17 -19.96
N LEU A 11 29.82 -15.54 -18.79
CA LEU A 11 30.57 -14.31 -18.52
C LEU A 11 32.08 -14.56 -18.59
N PHE A 12 32.57 -15.64 -17.99
CA PHE A 12 34.00 -15.97 -17.99
C PHE A 12 34.52 -16.26 -19.40
N PHE A 13 33.84 -17.12 -20.16
CA PHE A 13 34.21 -17.40 -21.55
C PHE A 13 34.09 -16.17 -22.45
N GLY A 14 33.07 -15.34 -22.22
CA GLY A 14 32.89 -14.06 -22.93
C GLY A 14 34.05 -13.10 -22.66
N MET A 15 34.47 -12.95 -21.41
CA MET A 15 35.60 -12.09 -21.03
C MET A 15 36.93 -12.61 -21.58
N ALA A 16 37.20 -13.91 -21.45
CA ALA A 16 38.41 -14.51 -22.00
C ALA A 16 38.48 -14.36 -23.53
N GLY A 17 37.35 -14.58 -24.21
CA GLY A 17 37.22 -14.37 -25.65
C GLY A 17 37.40 -12.91 -26.05
N HIS A 18 36.84 -11.96 -25.31
CA HIS A 18 37.02 -10.53 -25.52
C HIS A 18 38.50 -10.13 -25.44
N ILE A 19 39.19 -10.54 -24.37
CA ILE A 19 40.62 -10.24 -24.17
C ILE A 19 41.47 -10.84 -25.29
N TYR A 20 41.21 -12.10 -25.66
CA TYR A 20 41.94 -12.77 -26.74
C TYR A 20 41.74 -12.04 -28.08
N MET A 21 40.49 -11.82 -28.49
CA MET A 21 40.18 -11.22 -29.79
C MET A 21 40.66 -9.76 -29.89
N THR A 22 40.61 -9.00 -28.80
CA THR A 22 41.10 -7.62 -28.75
C THR A 22 42.61 -7.55 -28.97
N ASN A 23 43.38 -8.49 -28.41
CA ASN A 23 44.84 -8.47 -28.50
C ASN A 23 45.37 -9.04 -29.82
N TYR A 24 44.75 -10.10 -30.35
CA TYR A 24 45.29 -10.82 -31.52
C TYR A 24 44.63 -10.43 -32.85
N TYR A 25 43.36 -9.98 -32.82
CA TYR A 25 42.59 -9.67 -34.03
C TYR A 25 41.74 -8.39 -33.89
N PRO A 26 42.34 -7.24 -33.50
CA PRO A 26 41.59 -6.05 -33.09
C PRO A 26 40.66 -5.50 -34.19
N MET A 27 41.09 -5.55 -35.45
CA MET A 27 40.31 -5.00 -36.56
C MET A 27 39.10 -5.87 -36.90
N GLN A 28 39.27 -7.18 -36.98
CA GLN A 28 38.18 -8.14 -37.21
C GLN A 28 37.20 -8.15 -36.03
N TYR A 29 37.73 -8.05 -34.82
CA TYR A 29 36.93 -8.00 -33.60
C TYR A 29 36.07 -6.74 -33.53
N ASN A 30 36.64 -5.57 -33.82
CA ASN A 30 35.86 -4.32 -33.88
C ASN A 30 34.79 -4.36 -34.97
N ALA A 31 35.09 -4.91 -36.15
CA ALA A 31 34.09 -5.09 -37.20
C ALA A 31 32.94 -6.01 -36.75
N PHE A 32 33.25 -7.12 -36.09
CA PHE A 32 32.26 -8.01 -35.49
C PHE A 32 31.41 -7.30 -34.43
N LEU A 33 32.03 -6.54 -33.52
CA LEU A 33 31.31 -5.80 -32.48
C LEU A 33 30.36 -4.76 -33.07
N MET A 34 30.77 -4.05 -34.12
CA MET A 34 29.92 -3.10 -34.82
C MET A 34 28.71 -3.78 -35.47
N GLU A 35 28.91 -4.93 -36.13
CA GLU A 35 27.82 -5.70 -36.72
C GLU A 35 26.88 -6.27 -35.65
N ALA A 36 27.43 -6.79 -34.56
CA ALA A 36 26.65 -7.28 -33.43
C ALA A 36 25.83 -6.15 -32.78
N ALA A 37 26.43 -4.97 -32.58
CA ALA A 37 25.74 -3.80 -32.06
C ALA A 37 24.60 -3.36 -33.00
N HIS A 38 24.86 -3.31 -34.32
CA HIS A 38 23.86 -3.01 -35.32
C HIS A 38 22.70 -4.01 -35.29
N PHE A 39 23.00 -5.31 -35.22
CA PHE A 39 22.00 -6.36 -35.09
C PHE A 39 21.17 -6.25 -33.80
N CYS A 40 21.80 -5.94 -32.68
CA CYS A 40 21.12 -5.69 -31.40
C CYS A 40 20.18 -4.49 -31.49
N ILE A 41 20.62 -3.37 -32.07
CA ILE A 41 19.80 -2.16 -32.27
C ILE A 41 18.60 -2.46 -33.18
N LEU A 42 18.82 -3.18 -34.29
CA LEU A 42 17.73 -3.57 -35.19
C LEU A 42 16.73 -4.50 -34.52
N THR A 43 17.21 -5.47 -33.74
CA THR A 43 16.35 -6.41 -33.02
C THR A 43 15.53 -5.70 -31.96
N TYR A 44 16.15 -4.83 -31.16
CA TYR A 44 15.48 -3.96 -30.20
C TYR A 44 14.39 -3.12 -30.88
N SER A 45 14.74 -2.45 -31.99
CA SER A 45 13.80 -1.61 -32.75
C SER A 45 12.60 -2.40 -33.27
N LYS A 46 12.81 -3.63 -33.76
CA LYS A 46 11.72 -4.52 -34.21
C LYS A 46 10.81 -4.93 -33.06
N ILE A 47 11.38 -5.28 -31.91
CA ILE A 47 10.61 -5.62 -30.70
C ILE A 47 9.80 -4.42 -30.25
N GLN A 48 10.41 -3.24 -30.18
CA GLN A 48 9.74 -1.99 -29.82
C GLN A 48 8.56 -1.70 -30.75
N ILE A 49 8.76 -1.72 -32.07
CA ILE A 49 7.69 -1.48 -33.06
C ILE A 49 6.56 -2.51 -32.91
N PHE A 50 6.90 -3.78 -32.64
CA PHE A 50 5.92 -4.83 -32.41
C PHE A 50 5.08 -4.53 -31.16
N LEU A 51 5.73 -4.23 -30.04
CA LEU A 51 5.06 -3.88 -28.78
C LEU A 51 4.19 -2.63 -28.94
N ASP A 52 4.69 -1.57 -29.59
CA ASP A 52 3.93 -0.34 -29.87
C ASP A 52 2.70 -0.60 -30.75
N ARG A 53 2.79 -1.56 -31.68
CA ARG A 53 1.65 -1.96 -32.50
C ARG A 53 0.62 -2.71 -31.67
N GLN A 54 1.05 -3.67 -30.84
CA GLN A 54 0.13 -4.40 -29.96
C GLN A 54 -0.55 -3.44 -28.97
N TYR A 55 0.22 -2.53 -28.38
CA TYR A 55 -0.27 -1.51 -27.47
C TYR A 55 -1.35 -0.63 -28.12
N ARG A 56 -1.09 -0.09 -29.31
CA ARG A 56 -2.08 0.71 -30.06
C ARG A 56 -3.34 -0.09 -30.42
N ASN A 57 -3.20 -1.38 -30.72
CA ASN A 57 -4.34 -2.25 -31.00
C ASN A 57 -5.19 -2.50 -29.75
N LEU A 58 -4.56 -2.70 -28.59
CA LEU A 58 -5.25 -2.83 -27.30
C LEU A 58 -5.98 -1.54 -26.94
N LYS A 59 -5.34 -0.38 -27.10
CA LYS A 59 -5.95 0.94 -26.80
C LYS A 59 -7.17 1.26 -27.67
N LYS A 60 -7.18 0.82 -28.93
CA LYS A 60 -8.33 0.99 -29.84
C LYS A 60 -9.51 0.07 -29.48
N ASN A 61 -9.27 -1.00 -28.74
CA ASN A 61 -10.33 -1.92 -28.34
C ASN A 61 -11.06 -1.36 -27.11
N SER A 62 -12.32 -0.98 -27.29
CA SER A 62 -13.14 -0.36 -26.23
C SER A 62 -13.25 -1.21 -24.96
N LYS A 63 -13.13 -2.54 -25.07
CA LYS A 63 -13.15 -3.45 -23.91
C LYS A 63 -11.91 -3.34 -23.03
N PHE A 64 -10.77 -2.94 -23.60
CA PHE A 64 -9.49 -2.87 -22.90
C PHE A 64 -9.04 -1.44 -22.62
N LYS A 65 -9.76 -0.44 -23.14
CA LYS A 65 -9.43 0.98 -22.97
C LYS A 65 -9.28 1.36 -21.50
N SER A 66 -10.20 0.92 -20.63
CA SER A 66 -10.13 1.17 -19.18
C SER A 66 -8.86 0.62 -18.55
N TYR A 67 -8.44 -0.59 -18.94
CA TYR A 67 -7.21 -1.21 -18.45
C TYR A 67 -5.95 -0.51 -19.01
N THR A 68 -5.94 -0.13 -20.29
CA THR A 68 -4.79 0.58 -20.88
C THR A 68 -4.64 1.98 -20.31
N ASP A 69 -5.74 2.69 -20.07
CA ASP A 69 -5.73 4.03 -19.47
C ASP A 69 -5.32 3.95 -17.98
N TYR A 70 -5.74 2.88 -17.28
CA TYR A 70 -5.29 2.56 -15.93
C TYR A 70 -3.77 2.30 -15.87
N PHE A 71 -3.25 1.45 -16.77
CA PHE A 71 -1.82 1.16 -16.83
C PHE A 71 -0.99 2.38 -17.25
N GLU A 72 -1.45 3.19 -18.21
CA GLU A 72 -0.80 4.47 -18.54
C GLU A 72 -0.79 5.41 -17.34
N GLY A 73 -1.90 5.46 -16.58
CA GLY A 73 -1.98 6.19 -15.33
C GLY A 73 -0.92 5.73 -14.33
N LEU A 74 -0.88 4.43 -14.03
CA LEU A 74 0.09 3.81 -13.14
C LEU A 74 1.54 4.09 -13.55
N VAL A 75 1.86 3.92 -14.83
CA VAL A 75 3.21 4.16 -15.36
C VAL A 75 3.58 5.63 -15.24
N ALA A 76 2.70 6.55 -15.64
CA ALA A 76 2.93 7.98 -15.51
C ALA A 76 3.12 8.42 -14.05
N GLN A 77 2.41 7.79 -13.11
CA GLN A 77 2.50 8.04 -11.67
C GLN A 77 3.78 7.46 -11.05
N PHE A 78 4.25 6.31 -11.55
CA PHE A 78 5.54 5.73 -11.16
C PHE A 78 6.71 6.62 -11.57
N PHE A 79 6.65 7.21 -12.76
CA PHE A 79 7.72 8.06 -13.30
C PHE A 79 7.60 9.55 -12.92
N ASN A 80 6.42 10.02 -12.52
CA ASN A 80 6.19 11.39 -12.03
C ASN A 80 5.28 11.38 -10.77
N PRO A 81 5.82 11.03 -9.59
CA PRO A 81 5.07 10.96 -8.34
C PRO A 81 4.49 12.32 -7.91
N ASP A 82 5.06 13.44 -8.39
CA ASP A 82 4.64 14.79 -8.01
C ASP A 82 3.30 15.25 -8.63
N VAL A 83 2.73 14.48 -9.56
CA VAL A 83 1.53 14.87 -10.31
C VAL A 83 0.23 14.45 -9.60
N GLY A 84 0.30 13.50 -8.65
CA GLY A 84 -0.87 13.02 -7.91
C GLY A 84 -1.05 13.71 -6.56
N ASN A 85 -2.27 14.12 -6.24
CA ASN A 85 -2.68 14.54 -4.89
C ASN A 85 -3.30 13.37 -4.08
N VAL A 86 -3.43 12.18 -4.67
CA VAL A 86 -3.95 10.98 -4.03
C VAL A 86 -2.89 9.88 -4.04
N GLU A 87 -2.67 9.22 -2.91
CA GLU A 87 -1.85 8.03 -2.74
C GLU A 87 -2.76 6.83 -2.50
N ILE A 88 -2.62 5.76 -3.28
CA ILE A 88 -3.34 4.48 -3.08
C ILE A 88 -2.39 3.55 -2.35
N ILE A 89 -2.81 3.08 -1.17
CA ILE A 89 -1.97 2.29 -0.27
C ILE A 89 -2.40 0.83 -0.31
N LYS A 90 -1.41 -0.06 -0.47
CA LYS A 90 -1.57 -1.51 -0.37
C LYS A 90 -0.32 -2.10 0.28
N ASP A 91 -0.46 -3.03 1.21
CA ASP A 91 0.64 -3.70 1.91
C ASP A 91 1.61 -2.69 2.57
N SER A 92 1.01 -1.70 3.24
CA SER A 92 1.72 -0.60 3.91
C SER A 92 2.63 0.25 2.99
N GLN A 93 2.43 0.24 1.67
CA GLN A 93 3.17 1.04 0.69
C GLN A 93 2.26 1.78 -0.28
N VAL A 94 2.78 2.87 -0.82
CA VAL A 94 2.14 3.54 -1.95
C VAL A 94 2.26 2.64 -3.17
N PHE A 95 1.13 2.06 -3.58
CA PHE A 95 1.00 1.23 -4.77
C PHE A 95 0.88 2.09 -6.03
N ALA A 96 0.17 3.20 -5.92
CA ALA A 96 -0.06 4.15 -7.02
C ALA A 96 -0.29 5.56 -6.48
N TYR A 97 0.00 6.56 -7.30
CA TYR A 97 -0.50 7.92 -7.09
C TYR A 97 -1.75 8.13 -7.95
N THR A 98 -2.55 9.17 -7.79
CA THR A 98 -3.58 9.58 -8.77
C THR A 98 -4.05 11.00 -8.47
N THR A 99 -4.98 11.53 -9.26
CA THR A 99 -5.71 12.76 -8.93
C THR A 99 -7.09 12.43 -8.40
N ASP A 100 -7.69 13.36 -7.65
CA ASP A 100 -9.03 13.20 -7.13
C ASP A 100 -10.11 13.12 -8.24
N GLU A 101 -9.90 13.75 -9.40
CA GLU A 101 -10.79 13.61 -10.56
C GLU A 101 -10.70 12.21 -11.16
N LYS A 102 -9.48 11.70 -11.37
CA LYS A 102 -9.27 10.35 -11.92
C LYS A 102 -9.77 9.27 -10.97
N LEU A 103 -9.63 9.45 -9.65
CA LEU A 103 -10.14 8.50 -8.68
C LEU A 103 -11.66 8.34 -8.79
N LYS A 104 -12.40 9.42 -9.08
CA LYS A 104 -13.86 9.37 -9.28
C LYS A 104 -14.21 8.52 -10.49
N GLU A 105 -13.47 8.66 -11.59
CA GLU A 105 -13.69 7.92 -12.85
C GLU A 105 -13.26 6.45 -12.78
N LEU A 106 -12.19 6.16 -12.04
CA LEU A 106 -11.63 4.82 -11.94
C LEU A 106 -12.48 3.90 -11.05
N PHE A 107 -12.76 2.71 -11.56
CA PHE A 107 -13.29 1.61 -10.75
C PHE A 107 -12.11 0.87 -10.12
N TYR A 108 -11.83 1.16 -8.85
CA TYR A 108 -10.90 0.37 -8.05
C TYR A 108 -11.71 -0.68 -7.28
N PRO A 109 -11.48 -1.99 -7.53
CA PRO A 109 -11.98 -3.02 -6.63
C PRO A 109 -11.46 -2.73 -5.22
N ALA A 110 -12.33 -2.76 -4.22
CA ALA A 110 -11.95 -2.56 -2.82
C ALA A 110 -10.83 -3.52 -2.38
N GLU A 111 -10.79 -4.71 -2.98
CA GLU A 111 -9.79 -5.77 -2.73
C GLU A 111 -8.35 -5.35 -3.10
N LEU A 112 -8.17 -4.34 -3.96
CA LEU A 112 -6.84 -3.92 -4.45
C LEU A 112 -6.19 -2.80 -3.63
N MET A 113 -6.82 -2.34 -2.54
CA MET A 113 -6.28 -1.28 -1.69
C MET A 113 -6.65 -1.51 -0.23
N ASP A 114 -5.77 -1.11 0.68
CA ASP A 114 -6.11 -1.10 2.11
C ASP A 114 -6.75 0.23 2.49
N PHE A 115 -6.22 1.33 1.95
CA PHE A 115 -6.75 2.68 2.10
C PHE A 115 -6.13 3.64 1.08
N ILE A 116 -6.64 4.87 1.07
CA ILE A 116 -6.22 5.97 0.20
C ILE A 116 -5.85 7.16 1.08
N ILE A 117 -4.81 7.91 0.70
CA ILE A 117 -4.46 9.18 1.33
C ILE A 117 -4.62 10.31 0.30
N TYR A 118 -5.52 11.25 0.56
CA TYR A 118 -5.60 12.50 -0.17
C TYR A 118 -4.68 13.55 0.48
N SER A 119 -3.98 14.32 -0.33
CA SER A 119 -2.96 15.28 0.05
C SER A 119 -3.36 16.68 -0.39
N ASP A 120 -3.81 17.50 0.54
CA ASP A 120 -4.15 18.90 0.27
C ASP A 120 -2.97 19.81 0.63
N LYS A 121 -2.27 20.30 -0.41
CA LYS A 121 -1.12 21.20 -0.27
C LYS A 121 -1.60 22.59 0.11
N GLN A 122 -1.27 23.03 1.33
CA GLN A 122 -1.60 24.39 1.78
C GLN A 122 -0.58 25.40 1.27
N GLU A 123 -0.96 26.68 1.24
CA GLU A 123 -0.05 27.79 0.89
C GLU A 123 1.17 27.88 1.82
N SER A 124 1.03 27.44 3.08
CA SER A 124 2.13 27.37 4.06
C SER A 124 3.21 26.34 3.71
N GLY A 125 2.98 25.49 2.70
CA GLY A 125 3.85 24.38 2.33
C GLY A 125 3.59 23.09 3.12
N GLN A 126 2.79 23.15 4.20
CA GLN A 126 2.35 21.96 4.91
C GLN A 126 1.22 21.26 4.14
N VAL A 127 1.22 19.93 4.14
CA VAL A 127 0.25 19.09 3.41
C VAL A 127 -0.66 18.40 4.42
N ASN A 128 -1.97 18.64 4.31
CA ASN A 128 -2.95 17.88 5.10
C ASN A 128 -3.17 16.53 4.44
N LYS A 129 -3.06 15.46 5.24
CA LYS A 129 -3.17 14.07 4.80
C LYS A 129 -4.50 13.50 5.32
N ILE A 130 -5.44 13.27 4.42
CA ILE A 130 -6.78 12.77 4.70
C ILE A 130 -6.87 11.30 4.30
N VAL A 131 -7.23 10.43 5.25
CA VAL A 131 -7.17 8.97 5.09
C VAL A 131 -8.58 8.41 4.87
N PHE A 132 -8.77 7.71 3.75
CA PHE A 132 -10.02 7.08 3.37
C PHE A 132 -9.83 5.56 3.21
N TYR A 133 -10.60 4.76 3.93
CA TYR A 133 -10.59 3.29 3.80
C TYR A 133 -11.61 2.77 2.79
N ASN A 134 -12.47 3.66 2.30
CA ASN A 134 -13.42 3.42 1.23
C ASN A 134 -13.25 4.50 0.17
N LYS A 135 -13.71 4.26 -1.06
CA LYS A 135 -13.68 5.28 -2.12
C LYS A 135 -14.47 6.52 -1.66
N PRO A 136 -13.85 7.71 -1.55
CA PRO A 136 -14.54 8.90 -1.09
C PRO A 136 -15.49 9.47 -2.15
N TYR A 137 -16.67 9.93 -1.72
CA TYR A 137 -17.59 10.68 -2.57
C TYR A 137 -17.17 12.15 -2.72
N ASN A 138 -16.55 12.72 -1.68
CA ASN A 138 -15.98 14.07 -1.66
C ASN A 138 -14.67 14.07 -0.87
N PHE A 139 -13.88 15.12 -1.06
CA PHE A 139 -12.59 15.32 -0.38
C PHE A 139 -12.65 16.48 0.62
N SER A 140 -13.85 16.89 1.01
CA SER A 140 -14.03 17.92 2.03
C SER A 140 -13.62 17.37 3.38
N TYR A 141 -12.92 18.18 4.17
CA TYR A 141 -12.42 17.76 5.47
C TYR A 141 -12.40 18.93 6.45
N GLU A 142 -12.31 18.59 7.74
CA GLU A 142 -12.11 19.53 8.83
C GLU A 142 -10.84 19.16 9.60
N LYS A 143 -10.11 20.16 10.10
CA LYS A 143 -8.91 19.95 10.92
C LYS A 143 -9.32 19.77 12.37
N CYS A 144 -8.67 18.87 13.09
CA CYS A 144 -8.86 18.76 14.53
C CYS A 144 -8.42 20.06 15.24
N LYS A 145 -9.10 20.41 16.33
CA LYS A 145 -8.75 21.57 17.18
C LYS A 145 -7.61 21.25 18.15
N PHE A 146 -7.53 20.00 18.62
CA PHE A 146 -6.39 19.53 19.39
C PHE A 146 -5.17 19.38 18.48
N LYS A 147 -3.99 19.68 19.04
CA LYS A 147 -2.74 19.77 18.26
C LYS A 147 -1.67 18.79 18.70
N PHE A 148 -1.94 18.00 19.74
CA PHE A 148 -0.94 17.12 20.32
C PHE A 148 -1.52 15.78 20.76
N ILE A 149 -1.03 14.74 20.10
CA ILE A 149 -1.08 13.35 20.57
C ILE A 149 0.31 12.79 20.25
N SER A 150 1.04 12.33 21.27
CA SER A 150 2.27 11.54 21.06
C SER A 150 1.87 10.08 20.92
N LEU A 151 2.33 9.43 19.87
CA LEU A 151 2.05 8.02 19.60
C LEU A 151 3.33 7.22 19.60
N THR A 152 3.46 6.29 20.54
CA THR A 152 4.61 5.40 20.62
C THR A 152 4.14 3.98 20.31
N VAL A 153 4.62 3.42 19.20
CA VAL A 153 4.36 2.02 18.81
C VAL A 153 5.51 1.16 19.31
N ARG A 154 5.17 0.07 20.01
CA ARG A 154 6.12 -0.93 20.49
C ARG A 154 5.77 -2.30 19.89
N PHE A 155 6.67 -2.86 19.08
CA PHE A 155 6.52 -4.23 18.55
C PHE A 155 7.18 -5.28 19.46
N SER A 156 8.22 -4.88 20.18
CA SER A 156 8.94 -5.68 21.17
C SER A 156 9.58 -4.75 22.21
N GLN A 157 10.20 -5.29 23.26
CA GLN A 157 10.88 -4.45 24.26
C GLN A 157 11.99 -3.55 23.68
N GLU A 158 12.61 -3.99 22.58
CA GLU A 158 13.73 -3.29 21.94
C GLU A 158 13.28 -2.45 20.73
N GLU A 159 12.09 -2.73 20.18
CA GLU A 159 11.55 -2.05 19.00
C GLU A 159 10.45 -1.06 19.38
N GLN A 160 10.85 0.19 19.64
CA GLN A 160 9.95 1.29 19.97
C GLN A 160 10.12 2.47 19.00
N TYR A 161 9.01 2.99 18.48
CA TYR A 161 8.99 4.07 17.50
C TYR A 161 8.00 5.15 17.89
N ASN A 162 8.45 6.40 17.94
CA ASN A 162 7.59 7.54 18.22
C ASN A 162 7.08 8.14 16.90
N LEU A 163 5.82 7.86 16.58
CA LEU A 163 5.15 8.29 15.35
C LEU A 163 4.73 9.75 15.44
N LYS A 164 5.11 10.52 14.41
CA LYS A 164 4.70 11.92 14.28
C LYS A 164 3.53 12.05 13.32
N LEU A 165 2.36 12.43 13.83
CA LEU A 165 1.20 12.76 13.00
C LEU A 165 1.23 14.20 12.47
N LEU A 166 2.01 15.07 13.11
CA LEU A 166 2.24 16.44 12.68
C LEU A 166 3.74 16.68 12.55
N THR A 167 4.14 17.13 11.39
CA THR A 167 5.49 17.56 11.07
C THR A 167 5.42 18.89 10.33
N ASP A 168 6.58 19.51 10.06
CA ASP A 168 6.64 20.74 9.27
C ASP A 168 6.09 20.55 7.84
N LYS A 169 6.07 19.29 7.35
CA LYS A 169 5.65 18.95 5.98
C LYS A 169 4.25 18.36 5.92
N GLU A 170 3.83 17.59 6.91
CA GLU A 170 2.61 16.78 6.85
C GLU A 170 1.78 16.92 8.12
N ASN A 171 0.46 16.94 7.96
CA ASN A 171 -0.51 16.98 9.04
C ASN A 171 -1.58 15.90 8.87
N TYR A 172 -1.63 14.95 9.79
CA TYR A 172 -2.62 13.88 9.88
C TYR A 172 -3.72 14.17 10.93
N PHE A 173 -3.70 15.31 11.62
CA PHE A 173 -4.77 15.74 12.55
C PHE A 173 -5.99 16.27 11.79
N ILE A 174 -6.69 15.35 11.14
CA ILE A 174 -7.88 15.59 10.33
C ILE A 174 -9.04 14.80 10.92
N VAL A 175 -10.20 15.42 11.02
CA VAL A 175 -11.42 14.79 11.54
C VAL A 175 -11.76 13.58 10.66
N ASN A 176 -12.14 12.48 11.31
CA ASN A 176 -12.41 11.15 10.75
C ASN A 176 -11.19 10.38 10.23
N ASN A 177 -9.97 10.90 10.34
CA ASN A 177 -8.81 10.04 10.17
C ASN A 177 -8.84 8.95 11.24
N ARG A 178 -8.68 7.70 10.81
CA ARG A 178 -8.67 6.55 11.70
C ARG A 178 -7.27 5.96 11.76
N LEU A 179 -6.71 5.89 12.96
CA LEU A 179 -5.39 5.34 13.24
C LEU A 179 -5.58 3.90 13.68
N ASN A 180 -5.42 2.98 12.73
CA ASN A 180 -5.45 1.55 12.95
C ASN A 180 -4.12 0.93 12.47
N LYS A 181 -4.00 -0.39 12.60
CA LYS A 181 -2.79 -1.13 12.22
C LYS A 181 -2.27 -0.84 10.80
N TYR A 182 -3.17 -0.66 9.82
CA TYR A 182 -2.80 -0.40 8.43
C TYR A 182 -2.11 0.96 8.28
N LEU A 183 -2.70 2.02 8.84
CA LEU A 183 -2.11 3.35 8.80
C LEU A 183 -0.82 3.41 9.64
N LEU A 184 -0.77 2.75 10.79
CA LEU A 184 0.41 2.72 11.65
C LEU A 184 1.58 2.02 10.97
N CYS A 185 1.38 0.85 10.32
CA CYS A 185 2.43 0.18 9.56
C CYS A 185 2.92 1.05 8.38
N TYR A 186 2.02 1.72 7.65
CA TYR A 186 2.39 2.68 6.62
C TYR A 186 3.26 3.82 7.18
N LEU A 187 2.87 4.42 8.31
CA LEU A 187 3.63 5.52 8.91
C LEU A 187 5.00 5.06 9.43
N ILE A 188 5.08 3.86 10.02
CA ILE A 188 6.35 3.26 10.45
C ILE A 188 7.30 3.08 9.27
N ARG A 189 6.80 2.53 8.15
CA ARG A 189 7.59 2.39 6.92
C ARG A 189 8.01 3.74 6.36
N LYS A 190 7.10 4.72 6.33
CA LYS A 190 7.37 6.04 5.76
C LYS A 190 8.39 6.85 6.59
N GLN A 191 8.30 6.81 7.91
CA GLN A 191 9.13 7.63 8.79
C GLN A 191 10.46 6.96 9.16
N PHE A 192 10.50 5.62 9.23
CA PHE A 192 11.67 4.87 9.70
C PHE A 192 12.22 3.86 8.69
N GLY A 193 11.54 3.63 7.55
CA GLY A 193 11.97 2.65 6.55
C GLY A 193 11.71 1.19 6.94
N ILE A 194 10.91 0.94 7.97
CA ILE A 194 10.69 -0.40 8.54
C ILE A 194 9.43 -1.02 7.95
N ILE A 195 9.55 -2.24 7.44
CA ILE A 195 8.44 -2.98 6.85
C ILE A 195 7.88 -3.93 7.91
N LYS A 196 6.57 -3.81 8.17
CA LYS A 196 5.79 -4.72 9.02
C LYS A 196 4.55 -5.14 8.22
N ASP A 197 4.21 -6.42 8.29
CA ASP A 197 3.01 -6.97 7.67
C ASP A 197 1.79 -6.64 8.55
N GLU A 198 0.93 -5.75 8.07
CA GLU A 198 -0.27 -5.30 8.79
C GLU A 198 -1.30 -6.41 9.08
N THR A 199 -1.22 -7.56 8.41
CA THR A 199 -2.13 -8.69 8.67
C THR A 199 -1.71 -9.50 9.90
N THR A 200 -0.41 -9.62 10.15
CA THR A 200 0.17 -10.47 11.21
C THR A 200 0.83 -9.69 12.34
N VAL A 201 0.94 -8.36 12.22
CA VAL A 201 1.60 -7.52 13.22
C VAL A 201 0.86 -7.52 14.55
N CYS A 202 1.62 -7.68 15.64
CA CYS A 202 1.17 -7.41 17.00
C CYS A 202 1.97 -6.22 17.54
N TYR A 203 1.30 -5.28 18.19
CA TYR A 203 1.97 -4.14 18.81
C TYR A 203 1.19 -3.62 20.02
N THR A 204 1.90 -2.86 20.84
CA THR A 204 1.31 -2.01 21.86
C THR A 204 1.46 -0.55 21.42
N LEU A 205 0.39 0.22 21.48
CA LEU A 205 0.38 1.64 21.16
C LEU A 205 0.17 2.43 22.44
N GLU A 206 1.17 3.22 22.82
CA GLU A 206 1.11 4.15 23.95
C GLU A 206 0.77 5.56 23.43
N ILE A 207 -0.27 6.16 24.00
CA ILE A 207 -0.81 7.46 23.62
C ILE A 207 -0.62 8.41 24.79
N PHE A 208 0.01 9.56 24.55
CA PHE A 208 0.01 10.69 25.46
C PHE A 208 -0.73 11.86 24.81
N ASP A 209 -1.85 12.27 25.38
CA ASP A 209 -2.67 13.36 24.85
C ASP A 209 -2.38 14.71 25.53
N GLN A 210 -3.07 15.75 25.05
CA GLN A 210 -2.95 17.12 25.55
C GLN A 210 -3.36 17.30 27.02
N ASP A 211 -4.17 16.38 27.54
CA ASP A 211 -4.68 16.38 28.92
C ASP A 211 -3.82 15.49 29.83
N VAL A 212 -2.66 15.02 29.32
CA VAL A 212 -1.69 14.16 30.03
C VAL A 212 -2.28 12.78 30.38
N ASN A 213 -3.32 12.34 29.67
CA ASN A 213 -3.77 10.96 29.80
C ASN A 213 -2.77 10.06 29.08
N ASN A 214 -2.48 8.92 29.72
CA ASN A 214 -1.71 7.84 29.12
C ASN A 214 -2.62 6.65 28.86
N ILE A 215 -2.79 6.29 27.59
CA ILE A 215 -3.64 5.18 27.18
C ILE A 215 -2.76 4.16 26.44
N THR A 216 -2.94 2.89 26.78
CA THR A 216 -2.28 1.77 26.11
C THR A 216 -3.31 0.98 25.31
N LEU A 217 -3.09 0.87 24.02
CA LEU A 217 -3.93 0.15 23.06
C LEU A 217 -3.18 -1.00 22.39
N SER A 218 -3.92 -1.88 21.74
CA SER A 218 -3.41 -3.04 20.99
C SER A 218 -3.63 -2.90 19.47
N GLU A 219 -3.19 -3.90 18.71
CA GLU A 219 -3.44 -4.00 17.26
C GLU A 219 -4.93 -4.17 16.89
N LYS A 220 -5.78 -4.48 17.88
CA LYS A 220 -7.22 -4.68 17.73
C LYS A 220 -8.02 -3.40 17.90
N ASP A 221 -7.37 -2.31 18.28
CA ASP A 221 -8.01 -1.04 18.55
C ASP A 221 -7.75 -0.05 17.41
N GLU A 222 -8.71 0.83 17.18
CA GLU A 222 -8.65 1.93 16.23
C GLU A 222 -8.97 3.24 16.95
N ILE A 223 -8.15 4.26 16.69
CA ILE A 223 -8.38 5.62 17.16
C ILE A 223 -9.09 6.40 16.06
N VAL A 224 -10.24 6.99 16.33
CA VAL A 224 -10.93 7.89 15.41
C VAL A 224 -10.75 9.32 15.88
N LEU A 225 -10.16 10.17 15.04
CA LEU A 225 -9.99 11.58 15.36
C LEU A 225 -11.31 12.33 15.15
N GLU A 226 -11.78 13.02 16.18
CA GLU A 226 -12.95 13.91 16.09
C GLU A 226 -12.50 15.38 16.09
N LEU A 227 -13.44 16.32 16.12
CA LEU A 227 -13.10 17.74 16.06
C LEU A 227 -12.31 18.22 17.29
N GLU A 228 -12.71 17.82 18.49
CA GLU A 228 -12.15 18.33 19.75
C GLU A 228 -11.43 17.26 20.59
N LYS A 229 -11.63 15.98 20.24
CA LYS A 229 -11.11 14.82 20.97
C LYS A 229 -10.86 13.66 20.01
N TYR A 230 -10.45 12.51 20.53
CA TYR A 230 -10.47 11.25 19.81
C TYR A 230 -11.33 10.23 20.55
N THR A 231 -11.79 9.21 19.83
CA THR A 231 -12.46 8.05 20.39
C THR A 231 -11.67 6.79 20.07
N VAL A 232 -11.76 5.80 20.96
CA VAL A 232 -11.16 4.48 20.78
C VAL A 232 -12.28 3.48 20.57
N GLN A 233 -12.16 2.68 19.52
CA GLN A 233 -13.11 1.62 19.19
C GLN A 233 -12.35 0.34 18.81
N GLN A 234 -12.99 -0.81 18.96
CA GLN A 234 -12.41 -2.05 18.44
C GLN A 234 -12.53 -2.10 16.92
N MET A 235 -11.45 -2.54 16.28
CA MET A 235 -11.42 -2.81 14.87
C MET A 235 -12.22 -4.10 14.61
N TYR A 236 -13.28 -4.01 13.81
CA TYR A 236 -14.04 -5.20 13.41
C TYR A 236 -13.13 -6.15 12.64
N SER A 237 -13.03 -7.40 13.11
CA SER A 237 -12.34 -8.43 12.34
C SER A 237 -13.22 -8.84 11.16
N GLU A 238 -12.63 -9.04 9.97
CA GLU A 238 -13.35 -9.58 8.80
C GLU A 238 -13.98 -10.96 9.11
N VAL A 239 -13.46 -11.66 10.12
CA VAL A 239 -14.00 -12.92 10.62
C VAL A 239 -15.39 -12.74 11.24
N ASP A 240 -15.65 -11.64 11.94
CA ASP A 240 -16.95 -11.40 12.59
C ASP A 240 -18.05 -10.96 11.61
N ALA A 241 -17.68 -10.32 10.49
CA ALA A 241 -18.63 -9.93 9.44
C ALA A 241 -19.23 -11.17 8.74
N ALA A 242 -18.40 -12.19 8.46
CA ALA A 242 -18.85 -13.43 7.84
C ALA A 242 -19.82 -14.24 8.75
N TYR A 243 -19.60 -14.23 10.07
CA TYR A 243 -20.52 -14.89 11.02
C TYR A 243 -21.85 -14.14 11.21
N THR A 244 -21.91 -12.85 10.87
CA THR A 244 -23.14 -12.06 10.99
C THR A 244 -24.06 -12.27 9.77
N GLU A 245 -23.49 -12.41 8.57
CA GLU A 245 -24.25 -12.71 7.35
C GLU A 245 -24.80 -14.16 7.35
N THR A 246 -24.07 -15.14 7.89
CA THR A 246 -24.59 -16.52 7.96
C THR A 246 -25.78 -16.68 8.93
N ARG A 247 -26.02 -15.69 9.81
CA ARG A 247 -27.10 -15.71 10.79
C ARG A 247 -28.32 -14.87 10.39
N ALA A 248 -28.16 -13.96 9.44
CA ALA A 248 -29.27 -13.18 8.88
C ALA A 248 -30.17 -14.02 7.95
N ASP A 249 -29.60 -15.04 7.31
CA ASP A 249 -30.33 -15.96 6.43
C ASP A 249 -30.90 -17.20 7.14
N ALA A 250 -30.70 -17.33 8.46
CA ALA A 250 -31.19 -18.45 9.28
C ALA A 250 -32.33 -18.05 10.24
N LYS A 251 -33.21 -17.15 9.80
CA LYS A 251 -34.51 -16.90 10.46
C LYS A 251 -35.66 -17.23 9.53
N GLU A 252 -35.88 -18.51 9.32
CA GLU A 252 -37.21 -19.03 9.04
C GLU A 252 -37.41 -20.34 9.82
N ASP A 253 -38.38 -20.28 10.73
CA ASP A 253 -39.05 -21.39 11.42
C ASP A 253 -38.24 -22.60 11.90
N THR A 254 -37.91 -22.61 13.20
CA THR A 254 -38.25 -23.77 14.03
C THR A 254 -38.43 -23.32 15.49
N HIS A 255 -39.57 -23.70 16.07
CA HIS A 255 -39.85 -23.61 17.50
C HIS A 255 -38.68 -24.19 18.34
N PRO A 256 -38.23 -23.51 19.40
CA PRO A 256 -37.37 -24.16 20.38
C PRO A 256 -38.20 -25.22 21.15
N PRO A 257 -37.70 -26.46 21.33
CA PRO A 257 -38.34 -27.41 22.22
C PRO A 257 -38.18 -26.93 23.67
N PRO A 258 -39.12 -27.28 24.56
CA PRO A 258 -39.09 -26.84 25.94
C PRO A 258 -37.92 -27.48 26.69
N ILE A 259 -37.32 -26.67 27.57
CA ILE A 259 -36.23 -27.04 28.46
C ILE A 259 -36.79 -27.98 29.53
N GLU A 260 -36.42 -29.26 29.47
CA GLU A 260 -36.52 -30.17 30.62
C GLU A 260 -35.21 -30.16 31.39
N GLU A 261 -35.35 -29.92 32.70
CA GLU A 261 -34.34 -29.95 33.74
C GLU A 261 -33.62 -31.31 33.78
N TYR A 262 -32.29 -31.30 33.92
CA TYR A 262 -31.63 -32.27 34.80
C TYR A 262 -30.46 -31.60 35.53
N ILE A 263 -30.74 -31.21 36.77
CA ILE A 263 -29.79 -31.20 37.87
C ILE A 263 -29.32 -32.65 38.08
N LYS A 264 -28.00 -32.89 38.06
CA LYS A 264 -27.39 -33.88 38.97
C LYS A 264 -26.03 -33.41 39.46
N VAL A 265 -26.06 -33.10 40.75
CA VAL A 265 -24.95 -33.13 41.71
C VAL A 265 -24.33 -34.53 41.74
N GLY A 266 -23.01 -34.59 41.90
CA GLY A 266 -22.28 -35.81 42.21
C GLY A 266 -20.88 -35.49 42.69
N ASP A 267 -20.75 -35.30 44.00
CA ASP A 267 -19.51 -35.41 44.74
C ASP A 267 -19.03 -36.88 44.71
N GLU A 268 -17.75 -37.09 44.44
CA GLU A 268 -16.80 -37.95 45.18
C GLU A 268 -15.36 -37.57 44.81
#